data_AF-A0A015IYA5-F1
#
_entry.id   AF-A0A015IYA5-F1
#
_cell.length_a   1.000
_cell.length_b   1.000
_cell.length_c   1.000
_cell.angle_alpha   90.00
_cell.angle_beta   90.00
_cell.angle_gamma   90.00
#
_symmetry.space_group_name_H-M   'P 1'
#
loop_
_entity.id
_entity.type
_entity.pdbx_description
1 polymer ?
#
loop_
_entity_poly.entity_id
_entity_poly.type
_entity_poly.pdbx_seq_one_letter_code
_entity_poly.pdbx_strand_id
1 'polypeptide(L)'
;MQYTNITYKWCKSCQIDYFKNNFTNWTSGNEKFDDLIQKMQLQINNHNDIIIEWIPFNQFKSIKEIGEVDFARIYLAIWKDGPLNYNYNKMELKRAPNRNVSLKCLKITNADECITKV
;
A
#
# COMPACT_ATOMS: atom_id res chain seq x y z
N MET A 1 5.12 26.86 -2.03
CA MET A 1 4.36 25.60 -1.89
C MET A 1 2.89 25.94 -2.03
N GLN A 2 2.17 25.39 -3.03
CA GLN A 2 0.78 25.71 -3.31
C GLN A 2 -0.12 24.55 -2.85
N TYR A 3 -1.04 24.81 -1.92
CA TYR A 3 -1.96 23.79 -1.44
C TYR A 3 -3.11 23.57 -2.44
N THR A 4 -3.41 22.31 -2.74
CA THR A 4 -4.60 21.89 -3.49
C THR A 4 -5.84 21.91 -2.59
N ASN A 5 -5.67 21.56 -1.32
CA ASN A 5 -6.70 21.69 -0.30
C ASN A 5 -6.19 22.55 0.86
N ILE A 6 -6.77 23.72 1.04
CA ILE A 6 -6.34 24.71 2.04
C ILE A 6 -6.70 24.26 3.46
N THR A 7 -7.88 23.64 3.64
CA THR A 7 -8.37 23.16 4.94
C THR A 7 -7.43 22.12 5.55
N TYR A 8 -7.02 21.14 4.76
CA TYR A 8 -6.10 20.08 5.19
C TYR A 8 -4.63 20.39 4.86
N LYS A 9 -4.38 21.59 4.33
CA LYS A 9 -3.08 22.07 3.86
C LYS A 9 -2.34 21.01 3.05
N TRP A 10 -3.07 20.35 2.17
CA TRP A 10 -2.58 19.26 1.35
C TRP A 10 -2.14 19.78 -0.02
N CYS A 11 -1.02 19.28 -0.51
CA CYS A 11 -0.42 19.65 -1.79
C CYS A 11 -0.35 18.40 -2.70
N LYS A 12 -1.22 18.33 -3.71
CA LYS A 12 -1.28 17.19 -4.64
C LYS A 12 0.04 17.00 -5.38
N SER A 13 0.63 18.08 -5.91
CA SER A 13 1.92 18.00 -6.61
C SER A 13 3.04 17.52 -5.69
N CYS A 14 3.11 18.03 -4.45
CA CYS A 14 4.10 17.61 -3.48
C CYS A 14 4.02 16.11 -3.15
N GLN A 15 2.80 15.56 -3.05
CA GLN A 15 2.60 14.13 -2.82
C GLN A 15 2.96 13.29 -4.05
N ILE A 16 2.60 13.76 -5.25
CA ILE A 16 3.04 13.14 -6.51
C ILE A 16 4.56 13.12 -6.62
N ASP A 17 5.24 14.22 -6.28
CA ASP A 17 6.70 14.31 -6.31
C ASP A 17 7.34 13.39 -5.27
N TYR A 18 6.75 13.28 -4.07
CA TYR A 18 7.15 12.29 -3.07
C TYR A 18 7.06 10.86 -3.63
N PHE A 19 5.97 10.52 -4.33
CA PHE A 19 5.82 9.20 -4.95
C PHE A 19 6.87 8.94 -6.02
N LYS A 20 7.05 9.88 -6.96
CA LYS A 20 8.08 9.77 -8.01
C LYS A 20 9.48 9.51 -7.45
N ASN A 21 9.84 10.19 -6.36
CA ASN A 21 11.12 10.00 -5.69
C ASN A 21 11.27 8.63 -5.00
N ASN A 22 10.16 7.92 -4.76
CA ASN A 22 10.12 6.62 -4.10
C ASN A 22 9.75 5.45 -5.01
N PHE A 23 9.58 5.66 -6.32
CA PHE A 23 9.20 4.58 -7.25
C PHE A 23 10.17 3.39 -7.21
N THR A 24 11.47 3.65 -7.04
CA THR A 24 12.49 2.60 -6.91
C THR A 24 12.38 1.80 -5.62
N ASN A 25 11.73 2.34 -4.58
CA ASN A 25 11.57 1.67 -3.28
C ASN A 25 10.35 0.73 -3.24
N TRP A 26 9.38 0.92 -4.14
CA TRP A 26 8.16 0.12 -4.24
C TRP A 26 8.17 -0.85 -5.42
N THR A 27 9.34 -1.38 -5.75
CA THR A 27 9.46 -2.38 -6.82
C THR A 27 9.17 -3.80 -6.31
N SER A 28 8.35 -4.51 -7.07
CA SER A 28 8.10 -5.94 -6.92
C SER A 28 9.13 -6.81 -7.64
N GLY A 29 9.98 -6.20 -8.48
CA GLY A 29 10.78 -6.90 -9.48
C GLY A 29 9.99 -7.32 -10.72
N ASN A 30 8.68 -7.01 -10.79
CA ASN A 30 7.83 -7.23 -11.95
C ASN A 30 7.37 -5.88 -12.52
N GLU A 31 7.96 -5.52 -13.66
CA GLU A 31 7.73 -4.24 -14.34
C GLU A 31 6.23 -3.94 -14.57
N LYS A 32 5.43 -4.94 -14.93
CA LYS A 32 3.99 -4.73 -15.19
C LYS A 32 3.22 -4.34 -13.92
N PHE A 33 3.55 -4.95 -12.78
CA PHE A 33 2.92 -4.60 -11.51
C PHE A 33 3.42 -3.26 -10.99
N ASP A 34 4.72 -3.00 -11.13
CA ASP A 34 5.33 -1.74 -10.71
C ASP A 34 4.73 -0.56 -11.50
N ASP A 35 4.59 -0.70 -12.82
CA ASP A 35 3.92 0.29 -13.68
C ASP A 35 2.48 0.57 -13.25
N LEU A 36 1.73 -0.49 -12.89
CA LEU A 36 0.36 -0.35 -12.41
C LEU A 36 0.31 0.43 -11.09
N ILE A 37 1.18 0.07 -10.14
CA ILE A 37 1.26 0.75 -8.84
C ILE A 37 1.60 2.23 -9.03
N GLN A 38 2.62 2.54 -9.84
CA GLN A 38 3.02 3.92 -10.13
C GLN A 38 1.89 4.71 -10.79
N LYS A 39 1.19 4.13 -11.78
CA LYS A 39 0.02 4.77 -12.41
C LYS A 39 -1.07 5.11 -11.39
N MET A 40 -1.39 4.17 -10.49
CA MET A 40 -2.39 4.40 -9.44
C MET A 40 -1.95 5.50 -8.46
N GLN A 41 -0.68 5.51 -8.06
CA GLN A 41 -0.11 6.56 -7.21
C GLN A 41 -0.15 7.95 -7.86
N LEU A 42 0.02 8.04 -9.19
CA LEU A 42 -0.10 9.30 -9.93
C LEU A 42 -1.55 9.79 -10.09
N GLN A 43 -2.53 8.92 -9.90
CA GLN A 43 -3.96 9.23 -10.03
C GLN A 43 -4.63 9.74 -8.76
N ILE A 44 -3.87 9.96 -7.67
CA ILE A 44 -4.43 10.54 -6.43
C ILE A 44 -5.09 11.90 -6.68
N ASN A 45 -6.25 12.11 -6.09
CA ASN A 45 -7.07 13.30 -6.22
C ASN A 45 -7.44 13.92 -4.87
N ASN A 46 -7.27 13.18 -3.77
CA ASN A 46 -7.53 13.65 -2.43
C ASN A 46 -6.43 13.22 -1.43
N HIS A 47 -6.31 13.99 -0.35
CA HIS A 47 -5.36 13.74 0.74
C HIS A 47 -5.61 12.41 1.48
N ASN A 48 -6.86 11.93 1.45
CA ASN A 48 -7.28 10.69 2.10
C ASN A 48 -7.45 9.51 1.13
N ASP A 49 -7.02 9.66 -0.13
CA ASP A 49 -7.06 8.56 -1.08
C ASP A 49 -6.16 7.41 -0.61
N ILE A 50 -6.60 6.18 -0.90
CA ILE A 50 -5.84 4.98 -0.58
C ILE A 50 -4.57 4.96 -1.44
N ILE A 51 -3.42 4.85 -0.77
CA ILE A 51 -2.12 4.72 -1.43
C ILE A 51 -1.86 3.23 -1.68
N ILE A 52 -1.76 2.85 -2.95
CA ILE A 52 -1.41 1.49 -3.35
C ILE A 52 0.11 1.33 -3.24
N GLU A 53 0.56 0.25 -2.60
CA GLU A 53 1.97 -0.04 -2.34
C GLU A 53 2.27 -1.53 -2.64
N TRP A 54 3.47 -1.81 -3.15
CA TRP A 54 4.02 -3.17 -3.11
C TRP A 54 4.66 -3.42 -1.75
N ILE A 55 4.22 -4.47 -1.05
CA ILE A 55 4.69 -4.80 0.30
C ILE A 55 5.43 -6.15 0.30
N PRO A 56 6.72 -6.18 0.62
CA PRO A 56 7.48 -7.42 0.75
C PRO A 56 6.88 -8.34 1.82
N PHE A 57 6.82 -9.66 1.58
CA PHE A 57 6.18 -10.59 2.50
C PHE A 57 6.77 -10.57 3.92
N ASN A 58 8.06 -10.27 4.06
CA ASN A 58 8.75 -10.14 5.35
C ASN A 58 8.25 -8.96 6.21
N GLN A 59 7.37 -8.09 5.68
CA GLN A 59 6.71 -7.02 6.41
C GLN A 59 5.52 -7.50 7.24
N PHE A 60 5.07 -8.73 7.03
CA PHE A 60 3.96 -9.32 7.76
C PHE A 60 4.48 -10.20 8.92
N LYS A 61 3.79 -10.13 10.06
CA LYS A 61 4.01 -11.01 11.22
C LYS A 61 2.69 -11.57 11.73
N SER A 62 2.76 -12.57 12.60
CA SER A 62 1.58 -13.22 13.19
C SER A 62 0.59 -13.72 12.13
N ILE A 63 1.13 -14.31 11.06
CA ILE A 63 0.35 -14.80 9.92
C ILE A 63 -0.43 -16.04 10.35
N LYS A 64 -1.76 -16.00 10.27
CA LYS A 64 -2.67 -17.09 10.64
C LYS A 64 -3.67 -17.33 9.53
N GLU A 65 -3.74 -18.55 9.03
CA GLU A 65 -4.77 -18.96 8.07
C GLU A 65 -6.15 -18.94 8.74
N ILE A 66 -7.13 -18.35 8.07
CA ILE A 66 -8.52 -18.30 8.56
C ILE A 66 -9.49 -19.07 7.65
N GLY A 67 -9.02 -19.51 6.49
CA GLY A 67 -9.80 -20.35 5.60
C GLY A 67 -9.33 -20.28 4.16
N GLU A 68 -10.01 -21.04 3.33
CA GLU A 68 -9.81 -21.09 1.90
C GLU A 68 -11.15 -20.78 1.22
N VAL A 69 -11.11 -19.92 0.21
CA VAL A 69 -12.27 -19.57 -0.61
C VAL A 69 -11.86 -19.67 -2.07
N ASP A 70 -12.54 -20.50 -2.84
CA ASP A 70 -12.24 -20.85 -4.23
C ASP A 70 -10.78 -21.29 -4.42
N PHE A 71 -9.98 -20.51 -5.16
CA PHE A 71 -8.56 -20.74 -5.42
C PHE A 71 -7.65 -19.85 -4.56
N ALA A 72 -8.12 -19.43 -3.37
CA ALA A 72 -7.35 -18.54 -2.51
C ALA A 72 -7.39 -18.91 -1.04
N ARG A 73 -6.20 -18.95 -0.41
CA ARG A 73 -6.09 -19.00 1.05
C ARG A 73 -6.14 -17.59 1.62
N ILE A 74 -6.89 -17.43 2.70
CA ILE A 74 -7.03 -16.16 3.41
C ILE A 74 -6.28 -16.25 4.73
N TYR A 75 -5.42 -15.26 4.98
CA TYR A 75 -4.67 -15.14 6.22
C TYR A 75 -4.99 -13.82 6.91
N LEU A 76 -5.06 -13.83 8.23
CA LEU A 76 -4.88 -12.62 9.03
C LEU A 76 -3.39 -12.43 9.29
N ALA A 77 -2.93 -11.19 9.19
CA ALA A 77 -1.57 -10.83 9.53
C ALA A 77 -1.49 -9.43 10.13
N ILE A 78 -0.37 -9.12 10.75
CA ILE A 78 -0.01 -7.78 11.17
C ILE A 78 1.03 -7.23 10.19
N TRP A 79 0.69 -6.15 9.50
CA TRP A 79 1.66 -5.37 8.72
C TRP A 79 2.46 -4.49 9.67
N LYS A 80 3.76 -4.78 9.82
CA LYS A 80 4.68 -4.11 10.75
C LYS A 80 4.73 -2.60 10.52
N ASP A 81 5.06 -2.19 9.30
CA ASP A 81 5.17 -0.77 8.94
C ASP A 81 3.80 -0.12 8.78
N GLY A 82 2.82 -0.87 8.28
CA GLY A 82 1.45 -0.41 8.09
C GLY A 82 1.28 0.61 6.95
N PRO A 83 0.02 0.98 6.65
CA PRO A 83 -0.30 1.80 5.49
C PRO A 83 0.21 3.23 5.64
N LEU A 84 0.70 3.78 4.53
CA LEU A 84 1.01 5.20 4.42
C LEU A 84 -0.28 6.01 4.32
N ASN A 85 -0.42 7.04 5.16
CA ASN A 85 -1.60 7.92 5.17
C ASN A 85 -1.18 9.38 5.38
N TYR A 86 -1.96 10.33 4.87
CA TYR A 86 -1.72 11.74 5.13
C TYR A 86 -2.15 12.13 6.54
N ASN A 87 -1.22 12.64 7.35
CA ASN A 87 -1.47 13.14 8.69
C ASN A 87 -1.79 14.65 8.62
N TYR A 88 -3.04 15.02 8.86
CA TYR A 88 -3.49 16.41 8.82
C TYR A 88 -2.84 17.31 9.87
N ASN A 89 -2.53 16.79 11.06
CA ASN A 89 -1.93 17.57 12.15
C ASN A 89 -0.48 17.96 11.84
N LYS A 90 0.24 17.04 11.19
CA LYS A 90 1.66 17.22 10.84
C LYS A 90 1.89 17.64 9.39
N MET A 91 0.84 17.61 8.57
CA MET A 91 0.88 17.93 7.14
C MET A 91 1.89 17.08 6.37
N GLU A 92 2.02 15.81 6.74
CA GLU A 92 3.02 14.89 6.20
C GLU A 92 2.43 13.49 6.01
N LEU A 93 3.02 12.71 5.10
CA LEU A 93 2.72 11.28 4.99
C LEU A 93 3.34 10.54 6.17
N LYS A 94 2.53 9.75 6.86
CA LYS A 94 2.95 8.98 8.02
C LYS A 94 2.42 7.56 7.93
N ARG A 95 3.24 6.59 8.35
CA ARG A 95 2.79 5.21 8.49
C ARG A 95 2.04 4.98 9.79
N ALA A 96 1.03 4.11 9.73
CA ALA A 96 0.29 3.63 10.89
C ALA A 96 0.70 2.17 11.20
N PRO A 97 1.73 1.94 12.03
CA PRO A 97 2.35 0.63 12.21
C PRO A 97 1.45 -0.37 12.92
N ASN A 98 1.82 -1.65 12.80
CA ASN A 98 1.12 -2.81 13.39
C ASN A 98 -0.37 -2.87 13.00
N ARG A 99 -0.66 -2.69 11.71
CA ARG A 99 -2.02 -2.74 11.20
C ARG A 99 -2.44 -4.20 10.97
N ASN A 100 -3.58 -4.60 11.51
CA ASN A 100 -4.21 -5.88 11.14
C ASN A 100 -4.68 -5.81 9.69
N VAL A 101 -4.30 -6.80 8.89
CA VAL A 101 -4.63 -6.91 7.46
C VAL A 101 -5.07 -8.32 7.12
N SER A 102 -5.78 -8.45 6.01
CA SER A 102 -6.11 -9.74 5.40
C SER A 102 -5.23 -9.94 4.17
N LEU A 103 -4.49 -11.05 4.14
CA LEU A 103 -3.73 -11.48 2.97
C LEU A 103 -4.59 -12.49 2.21
N LYS A 104 -4.76 -12.28 0.91
CA LYS A 104 -5.40 -13.23 0.00
C LYS A 104 -4.31 -13.82 -0.90
N CYS A 105 -3.99 -15.09 -0.69
CA CYS A 105 -2.98 -15.79 -1.47
C CYS A 105 -3.64 -16.66 -2.53
N LEU A 106 -3.35 -16.38 -3.80
CA LEU A 106 -3.88 -17.13 -4.93
C LEU A 106 -3.06 -18.41 -5.10
N LYS A 107 -3.77 -19.54 -5.25
CA LYS A 107 -3.18 -20.82 -5.63
C LYS A 107 -3.08 -20.86 -7.15
N ILE A 108 -1.91 -20.49 -7.68
CA ILE A 108 -1.70 -20.44 -9.13
C ILE A 108 -1.20 -21.81 -9.64
N THR A 109 -0.54 -22.63 -8.81
CA THR A 109 -0.27 -24.09 -8.92
C THR A 109 0.38 -24.55 -7.58
N ASN A 110 1.33 -25.51 -7.53
CA ASN A 110 2.08 -25.92 -6.30
C ASN A 110 2.92 -24.79 -5.64
N ALA A 111 2.68 -23.52 -6.00
CA ALA A 111 3.26 -22.32 -5.41
C ALA A 111 2.14 -21.32 -5.08
N ASP A 112 2.21 -20.73 -3.88
CA ASP A 112 1.27 -19.71 -3.40
C ASP A 112 1.84 -18.29 -3.64
N GLU A 113 1.04 -17.38 -4.22
CA GLU A 113 1.39 -15.96 -4.37
C GLU A 113 0.40 -15.08 -3.57
N CYS A 114 0.90 -14.28 -2.63
CA CYS A 114 0.08 -13.53 -1.68
C CYS A 114 -0.12 -12.06 -2.07
N ILE A 115 -1.37 -11.63 -2.21
CA ILE A 115 -1.75 -10.22 -2.41
C ILE A 115 -2.39 -9.69 -1.12
N THR A 116 -2.07 -8.44 -0.74
CA THR A 116 -2.62 -7.81 0.48
C THR A 116 -3.85 -6.96 0.15
N LYS A 117 -4.93 -7.09 0.95
CA LYS A 117 -6.06 -6.15 0.93
C LYS A 117 -6.13 -5.46 2.30
N VAL A 118 -5.97 -4.14 2.32
CA VAL A 118 -6.06 -3.29 3.53
C VAL A 118 -7.45 -2.68 3.64
#